data_AF-A0A2N9NV02-F1
#
_entry.id   AF-A0A2N9NV02-F1
#
_cell.length_a   1.000
_cell.length_b   1.000
_cell.length_c   1.000
_cell.angle_alpha   90.00
_cell.angle_beta   90.00
_cell.angle_gamma   90.00
#
_symmetry.space_group_name_H-M   'P 1'
#
loop_
_entity.id
_entity.type
_entity.pdbx_description
1 polymer ?
#
loop_
_entity_poly.entity_id
_entity_poly.type
_entity_poly.pdbx_seq_one_letter_code
_entity_poly.pdbx_strand_id
1 'polypeptide(L)'
;MSSMFIPKNPKILHSLLRARNGIDLKTRELLTFAMLISLGGCDPQVKGHLTGNLKVGNDRTRLIDVVTQLLPYIGYPRTLNALRAIDEVVPATNVMSAVTAH
;
A
#
# COMPACT_ATOMS: atom_id res chain seq x y z
N MET A 1 -7.09 19.01 27.75
CA MET A 1 -6.95 17.66 27.16
C MET A 1 -8.27 17.34 26.48
N SER A 2 -8.40 17.59 25.17
CA SER A 2 -9.66 17.32 24.45
C SER A 2 -9.87 15.82 24.36
N SER A 3 -11.00 15.32 24.85
CA SER A 3 -11.36 13.91 24.73
C SER A 3 -11.47 13.54 23.25
N MET A 4 -10.73 12.51 22.85
CA MET A 4 -10.81 11.95 21.51
C MET A 4 -12.20 11.34 21.34
N PHE A 5 -13.06 11.96 20.55
CA PHE A 5 -14.35 11.39 20.20
C PHE A 5 -14.12 10.11 19.37
N ILE A 6 -14.46 8.95 19.95
CA ILE A 6 -14.42 7.66 19.25
C ILE A 6 -15.86 7.29 18.86
N PRO A 7 -16.25 7.42 17.58
CA PRO A 7 -17.58 7.03 17.14
C PRO A 7 -17.78 5.52 17.26
N LYS A 8 -18.94 5.10 17.78
CA LYS A 8 -19.32 3.67 17.88
C LYS A 8 -19.65 3.03 16.52
N ASN A 9 -19.87 3.83 15.47
CA ASN A 9 -20.16 3.33 14.13
C ASN A 9 -18.85 3.18 13.32
N PRO A 10 -18.46 1.97 12.89
CA PRO A 10 -17.20 1.74 12.18
C PRO A 10 -17.11 2.51 10.85
N LYS A 11 -18.25 2.79 10.19
CA LYS A 11 -18.27 3.60 8.96
C LYS A 11 -17.91 5.06 9.23
N ILE A 12 -18.33 5.60 10.37
CA ILE A 12 -18.02 6.98 10.80
C ILE A 12 -16.56 7.07 11.24
N LEU A 13 -16.06 6.07 11.98
CA LEU A 13 -14.65 5.99 12.38
C LEU A 13 -13.72 5.98 11.17
N HIS A 14 -14.02 5.15 10.16
CA HIS A 14 -13.25 5.11 8.91
C HIS A 14 -13.28 6.44 8.15
N SER A 15 -14.44 7.10 8.09
CA SER A 15 -14.60 8.41 7.46
C SER A 15 -13.79 9.49 8.18
N LEU A 16 -13.86 9.58 9.51
CA LEU A 16 -13.15 10.59 10.29
C LEU A 16 -11.64 10.40 10.31
N LEU A 17 -11.17 9.15 10.28
CA LEU A 17 -9.74 8.87 10.08
C LEU A 17 -9.34 9.36 8.70
N ARG A 18 -10.05 8.97 7.63
CA ARG A 18 -9.73 9.31 6.22
C ARG A 18 -9.94 10.79 5.85
N ALA A 19 -10.77 11.54 6.56
CA ALA A 19 -11.10 12.94 6.26
C ALA A 19 -10.14 13.98 6.87
N ARG A 20 -9.07 13.56 7.56
CA ARG A 20 -8.01 14.48 8.03
C ARG A 20 -7.22 15.03 6.82
N ASN A 21 -7.39 16.30 6.49
CA ASN A 21 -6.82 16.96 5.29
C ASN A 21 -5.29 17.24 5.34
N GLY A 22 -4.56 16.75 6.35
CA GLY A 22 -3.13 17.04 6.49
C GLY A 22 -2.21 16.21 5.61
N ILE A 23 -2.68 15.05 5.13
CA ILE A 23 -1.93 14.14 4.24
C ILE A 23 -2.86 13.76 3.10
N ASP A 24 -2.38 13.85 1.86
CA ASP A 24 -3.15 13.53 0.67
C ASP A 24 -3.43 12.02 0.56
N LEU A 25 -4.47 11.68 -0.19
CA LEU A 25 -4.94 10.30 -0.29
C LEU A 25 -3.89 9.33 -0.84
N LYS A 26 -3.04 9.74 -1.79
CA LYS A 26 -1.98 8.88 -2.35
C LYS A 26 -0.96 8.52 -1.29
N THR A 27 -0.50 9.50 -0.52
CA THR A 27 0.48 9.29 0.55
C THR A 27 -0.11 8.44 1.67
N ARG A 28 -1.39 8.62 2.02
CA ARG A 28 -2.04 7.82 3.06
C ARG A 28 -2.17 6.35 2.70
N GLU A 29 -2.45 6.05 1.45
CA GLU A 29 -2.55 4.69 0.95
C GLU A 29 -1.17 4.01 0.90
N LEU A 30 -0.11 4.76 0.55
CA LEU A 30 1.28 4.29 0.64
C LEU A 30 1.69 4.00 2.08
N LEU A 31 1.37 4.90 3.02
CA LEU A 31 1.68 4.72 4.43
C LEU A 31 0.97 3.48 5.00
N THR A 32 -0.29 3.26 4.62
CA THR A 32 -1.03 2.08 5.08
C THR A 32 -0.39 0.79 4.54
N PHE A 33 -0.03 0.77 3.26
CA PHE A 33 0.73 -0.34 2.67
C PHE A 33 2.06 -0.58 3.39
N ALA A 34 2.86 0.47 3.62
CA ALA A 34 4.12 0.43 4.35
C ALA A 34 3.98 -0.17 5.76
N MET A 35 2.94 0.22 6.49
CA MET A 35 2.68 -0.31 7.82
C MET A 35 2.29 -1.79 7.77
N LEU A 36 1.42 -2.21 6.84
CA LEU A 36 0.99 -3.60 6.72
C LEU A 36 2.16 -4.54 6.42
N ILE A 37 3.03 -4.20 5.46
CA ILE A 37 4.20 -5.02 5.16
C ILE A 37 5.19 -5.05 6.33
N SER A 38 5.25 -3.98 7.12
CA SER A 38 6.07 -3.90 8.32
C SER A 38 5.54 -4.78 9.46
N LEU A 39 4.22 -4.88 9.63
CA LEU A 39 3.59 -5.77 10.62
C LEU A 39 3.80 -7.25 10.25
N GLY A 40 3.59 -7.61 8.99
CA GLY A 40 3.56 -8.99 8.52
C GLY A 40 2.28 -9.74 8.90
N GLY A 41 2.04 -10.91 8.29
CA GLY A 41 0.87 -11.77 8.59
C GLY A 41 -0.49 -11.21 8.15
N CYS A 42 -0.50 -10.21 7.27
CA CYS A 42 -1.69 -9.52 6.78
C CYS A 42 -1.73 -9.47 5.24
N ASP A 43 -1.36 -10.58 4.61
CA ASP A 43 -1.25 -10.71 3.15
C ASP A 43 -2.54 -10.30 2.39
N PRO A 44 -3.77 -10.65 2.83
CA PRO A 44 -4.99 -10.19 2.18
C PRO A 44 -5.14 -8.66 2.19
N GLN A 45 -4.76 -8.01 3.30
CA GLN A 45 -4.82 -6.56 3.45
C GLN A 45 -3.76 -5.89 2.58
N VAL A 46 -2.54 -6.44 2.54
CA VAL A 46 -1.47 -5.97 1.66
C VAL A 46 -1.94 -5.96 0.20
N LYS A 47 -2.53 -7.05 -0.28
CA LYS A 47 -3.08 -7.14 -1.65
C LYS A 47 -4.21 -6.14 -1.92
N GLY A 48 -5.09 -5.94 -0.94
CA GLY A 48 -6.15 -4.93 -1.01
C GLY A 48 -5.60 -3.51 -1.16
N HIS A 49 -4.60 -3.16 -0.36
CA HIS A 49 -3.95 -1.84 -0.40
C HIS A 49 -3.00 -1.67 -1.59
N LEU A 50 -2.46 -2.73 -2.18
CA LEU A 50 -1.77 -2.65 -3.48
C LEU A 50 -2.73 -2.21 -4.58
N THR A 51 -3.90 -2.84 -4.66
CA THR A 51 -4.96 -2.45 -5.60
C THR A 51 -5.46 -1.03 -5.32
N GLY A 52 -5.61 -0.67 -4.03
CA GLY A 52 -5.97 0.68 -3.61
C GLY A 52 -4.96 1.73 -4.06
N ASN A 53 -3.66 1.46 -3.91
CA ASN A 53 -2.57 2.33 -4.35
C ASN A 53 -2.62 2.63 -5.85
N LEU A 54 -2.88 1.62 -6.68
CA LEU A 54 -3.05 1.83 -8.13
C LEU A 54 -4.26 2.72 -8.44
N LYS A 55 -5.40 2.51 -7.76
CA LYS A 55 -6.62 3.30 -7.96
C LYS A 55 -6.46 4.76 -7.59
N VAL A 56 -5.67 5.05 -6.56
CA VAL A 56 -5.36 6.44 -6.17
C VAL A 56 -4.27 7.06 -7.05
N GLY A 57 -3.64 6.28 -7.95
CA GLY A 57 -2.67 6.76 -8.93
C GLY A 57 -1.21 6.74 -8.46
N ASN A 58 -0.87 5.86 -7.53
CA ASN A 58 0.52 5.42 -7.32
C ASN A 58 0.83 4.31 -8.34
N ASP A 59 2.10 4.19 -8.74
CA ASP A 59 2.53 3.19 -9.71
C ASP A 59 3.35 2.06 -9.04
N ARG A 60 3.66 1.04 -9.84
CA ARG A 60 4.45 -0.11 -9.40
C ARG A 60 5.83 0.31 -8.87
N THR A 61 6.48 1.25 -9.55
CA THR A 61 7.80 1.76 -9.18
C THR A 61 7.77 2.35 -7.78
N ARG A 62 6.78 3.20 -7.47
CA ARG A 62 6.62 3.81 -6.15
C ARG A 62 6.42 2.78 -5.05
N LEU A 63 5.69 1.70 -5.32
CA LEU A 63 5.49 0.61 -4.35
C LEU A 63 6.81 -0.12 -4.05
N ILE A 64 7.62 -0.37 -5.07
CA ILE A 64 8.94 -0.99 -4.94
C ILE A 64 9.91 -0.07 -4.20
N ASP A 65 9.89 1.24 -4.47
CA ASP A 65 10.71 2.22 -3.76
C ASP A 65 10.42 2.18 -2.26
N VAL A 66 9.14 2.17 -1.86
CA VAL A 66 8.74 2.07 -0.45
C VAL A 66 9.26 0.77 0.18
N VAL A 67 9.11 -0.37 -0.48
CA VAL A 67 9.63 -1.66 0.02
C VAL A 67 11.15 -1.61 0.17
N THR A 68 11.85 -1.00 -0.79
CA THR A 68 13.31 -0.87 -0.80
C THR A 68 13.80 0.01 0.35
N GLN A 69 13.12 1.13 0.61
CA GLN A 69 13.42 1.99 1.76
C GLN A 69 13.15 1.30 3.11
N LEU A 70 12.20 0.36 3.15
CA LEU A 70 11.84 -0.38 4.36
C LEU A 70 12.74 -1.60 4.63
N LEU A 71 13.45 -2.10 3.62
CA LEU A 71 14.35 -3.25 3.71
C LEU A 71 15.26 -3.25 4.97
N PRO A 72 15.99 -2.16 5.29
CA PRO A 72 16.86 -2.15 6.48
C PRO A 72 16.10 -2.20 7.81
N TYR A 73 14.80 -1.86 7.83
CA TYR A 73 14.00 -1.78 9.05
C TYR A 73 13.16 -3.03 9.29
N ILE A 74 12.64 -3.65 8.23
CA ILE A 74 11.72 -4.81 8.34
C ILE A 74 12.41 -6.15 8.03
N GLY A 75 13.64 -6.08 7.50
CA GLY A 75 14.45 -7.24 7.15
C GLY A 75 14.03 -7.94 5.86
N TYR A 76 14.87 -8.87 5.42
CA TYR A 76 14.73 -9.57 4.15
C TYR A 76 13.44 -10.39 4.01
N PRO A 77 12.98 -11.17 5.02
CA PRO A 77 11.80 -12.03 4.87
C PRO A 77 10.51 -11.25 4.56
N ARG A 78 10.28 -10.14 5.26
CA ARG A 78 9.08 -9.30 5.06
C ARG A 78 9.14 -8.54 3.74
N THR A 79 10.33 -8.05 3.38
CA THR A 79 10.58 -7.42 2.08
C THR A 79 10.25 -8.38 0.93
N LEU A 80 10.71 -9.64 1.00
CA LEU A 80 10.46 -10.62 -0.05
C LEU A 80 8.96 -10.96 -0.18
N ASN A 81 8.24 -11.07 0.94
CA ASN A 81 6.80 -11.28 0.92
C ASN A 81 6.06 -10.09 0.29
N ALA A 82 6.49 -8.85 0.57
CA ALA A 82 5.94 -7.65 -0.04
C ALA A 82 6.19 -7.62 -1.57
N LEU A 83 7.40 -7.94 -2.01
CA LEU A 83 7.73 -8.01 -3.45
C LEU A 83 6.90 -9.07 -4.18
N ARG A 84 6.73 -10.26 -3.60
CA ARG A 84 5.86 -11.30 -4.15
C ARG A 84 4.41 -10.83 -4.28
N ALA A 85 3.88 -10.16 -3.26
CA ALA A 85 2.54 -9.59 -3.32
C ALA A 85 2.42 -8.51 -4.41
N ILE A 86 3.45 -7.69 -4.61
CA ILE A 86 3.51 -6.71 -5.71
C ILE A 86 3.48 -7.44 -7.05
N ASP A 87 4.29 -8.48 -7.26
CA ASP A 87 4.34 -9.22 -8.52
C ASP A 87 3.01 -9.90 -8.87
N GLU A 88 2.30 -10.42 -7.86
CA GLU A 88 1.00 -11.06 -8.03
C GLU A 88 -0.13 -10.06 -8.39
N VAL A 89 -0.14 -8.88 -7.76
CA VAL A 89 -1.23 -7.90 -7.90
C VAL A 89 -0.94 -6.86 -8.99
N VAL A 90 0.33 -6.52 -9.16
CA VAL A 90 0.85 -5.49 -10.07
C VAL A 90 2.00 -6.09 -10.88
N PRO A 91 1.70 -7.01 -11.81
CA PRO A 91 2.72 -7.65 -12.63
C PRO A 91 3.50 -6.59 -13.41
N ALA A 92 4.79 -6.82 -13.61
CA ALA A 92 5.60 -5.95 -14.47
C ALA A 92 4.96 -5.91 -15.86
N THR A 93 4.80 -4.72 -16.43
CA THR A 93 4.32 -4.57 -17.80
C THR A 93 5.28 -5.33 -18.71
N ASN A 94 4.80 -6.40 -19.34
CA ASN A 94 5.60 -7.19 -20.25
C ASN A 94 5.91 -6.35 -21.48
N VAL A 95 7.10 -5.74 -21.52
CA VAL A 95 7.59 -5.01 -22.70
C VAL A 95 7.65 -5.90 -23.95
N MET A 96 7.58 -7.23 -23.79
CA MET A 96 7.54 -8.18 -24.91
C MET A 96 6.21 -8.16 -25.70
N SER A 97 5.06 -7.83 -25.09
CA SER A 97 3.77 -7.82 -25.82
C SER A 97 3.58 -6.61 -26.73
N ALA A 98 4.44 -5.58 -26.60
CA ALA A 98 4.46 -4.42 -27.50
C ALA A 98 5.32 -4.65 -28.75
N VAL A 99 6.24 -5.62 -28.71
CA VAL A 99 7.20 -5.89 -29.81
C VAL A 99 6.60 -6.83 -30.86
N THR A 100 5.60 -7.65 -30.52
CA THR A 100 4.96 -8.61 -31.44
C THR A 100 3.78 -8.03 -32.25
N ALA A 101 3.54 -6.72 -32.16
CA ALA A 101 2.42 -6.04 -32.84
C ALA A 101 2.82 -5.35 -34.16
N HIS A 102 4.01 -5.62 -34.69
CA HIS A 102 4.48 -5.12 -35.99
C HIS A 102 5.01 -6.25 -36.88
#